data_AF-A0A6H0CLZ6-F1
#
_entry.id   AF-A0A6H0CLZ6-F1
#
_cell.length_a   1.000
_cell.length_b   1.000
_cell.length_c   1.000
_cell.angle_alpha   90.00
_cell.angle_beta   90.00
_cell.angle_gamma   90.00
#
_symmetry.space_group_name_H-M   'P 1'
#
loop_
_entity.id
_entity.type
_entity.pdbx_description
1 polymer ?
#
loop_
_entity_poly.entity_id
_entity_poly.type
_entity_poly.pdbx_seq_one_letter_code
_entity_poly.pdbx_strand_id
1 'polypeptide(L)'
;MKQLRSWTLAAALALTAVLLPAQTATAKAAPPACHDGSVCFWSGENFGGSSWEWTSRSGYRDMPSFLHDHVGSFVSSTRACFINWGPVEKRDVFNGDWRSRYLSDFGGRIDGVGPGGC
;
A
#
# COMPACT_ATOMS: atom_id res chain seq x y z
N MET A 1 -74.57 -33.39 2.71
CA MET A 1 -75.30 -32.37 3.50
C MET A 1 -74.31 -31.62 4.38
N LYS A 2 -74.35 -30.28 4.30
CA LYS A 2 -73.98 -29.25 5.31
C LYS A 2 -72.59 -29.33 6.00
N GLN A 3 -71.74 -28.34 5.72
CA GLN A 3 -71.35 -27.22 6.63
C GLN A 3 -70.07 -27.60 7.42
N LEU A 4 -69.07 -26.75 7.69
CA LEU A 4 -69.01 -25.30 7.84
C LEU A 4 -67.70 -24.73 7.28
N ARG A 5 -67.79 -23.49 6.80
CA ARG A 5 -66.67 -22.54 6.63
C ARG A 5 -66.05 -22.24 7.99
N SER A 6 -64.74 -22.44 8.12
CA SER A 6 -63.94 -21.90 9.21
C SER A 6 -62.90 -20.96 8.60
N TRP A 7 -63.12 -19.66 8.77
CA TRP A 7 -62.17 -18.62 8.41
C TRP A 7 -61.18 -18.45 9.55
N THR A 8 -59.94 -18.90 9.36
CA THR A 8 -58.81 -18.52 10.21
C THR A 8 -57.76 -17.88 9.32
N LEU A 9 -57.79 -16.56 9.20
CA LEU A 9 -56.67 -15.81 8.63
C LEU A 9 -55.69 -15.54 9.77
N ALA A 10 -54.71 -16.43 9.89
CA ALA A 10 -53.55 -16.26 10.75
C ALA A 10 -52.74 -15.04 10.29
N ALA A 11 -52.35 -14.19 11.24
CA ALA A 11 -51.48 -13.04 11.01
C ALA A 11 -50.09 -13.53 10.55
N ALA A 12 -49.72 -13.26 9.30
CA ALA A 12 -48.38 -13.53 8.79
C ALA A 12 -47.43 -12.41 9.24
N LEU A 13 -46.68 -12.66 10.30
CA LEU A 13 -45.49 -11.89 10.67
C LEU A 13 -44.39 -12.16 9.63
N ALA A 14 -44.25 -11.27 8.65
CA ALA A 14 -43.15 -11.32 7.71
C ALA A 14 -41.83 -10.93 8.42
N LEU A 15 -41.04 -11.92 8.82
CA LEU A 15 -39.64 -11.70 9.18
C LEU A 15 -38.83 -11.42 7.90
N THR A 16 -38.60 -10.15 7.60
CA THR A 16 -37.56 -9.76 6.64
C THR A 16 -36.20 -9.96 7.30
N ALA A 17 -35.58 -11.12 7.06
CA ALA A 17 -34.18 -11.36 7.39
C ALA A 17 -33.30 -10.47 6.49
N VAL A 18 -32.71 -9.43 7.09
CA VAL A 18 -31.74 -8.56 6.41
C VAL A 18 -30.45 -9.36 6.24
N LEU A 19 -30.24 -9.91 5.04
CA LEU A 19 -28.95 -10.49 4.65
C LEU A 19 -27.94 -9.34 4.47
N LEU A 20 -27.20 -9.03 5.53
CA LEU A 20 -26.04 -8.15 5.44
C LEU A 20 -24.89 -8.93 4.78
N PRO A 21 -24.29 -8.45 3.68
CA PRO A 21 -23.08 -9.06 3.14
C PRO A 21 -21.96 -8.92 4.19
N ALA A 22 -21.43 -10.06 4.63
CA ALA A 22 -20.22 -10.08 5.45
C ALA A 22 -19.06 -9.56 4.60
N GLN A 23 -18.70 -8.29 4.79
CA GLN A 23 -17.52 -7.70 4.19
C GLN A 23 -16.30 -8.30 4.91
N THR A 24 -15.64 -9.27 4.29
CA THR A 24 -14.34 -9.75 4.73
C THR A 24 -13.32 -8.64 4.48
N ALA A 25 -13.10 -7.80 5.49
CA ALA A 25 -12.00 -6.85 5.49
C ALA A 25 -10.69 -7.63 5.41
N THR A 26 -10.05 -7.62 4.25
CA THR A 26 -8.71 -8.19 4.08
C THR A 26 -7.74 -7.26 4.83
N ALA A 27 -7.16 -7.75 5.93
CA ALA A 27 -6.15 -6.98 6.64
C ALA A 27 -5.00 -6.66 5.68
N LYS A 28 -4.66 -5.38 5.55
CA LYS A 28 -3.52 -4.94 4.73
C LYS A 28 -2.26 -5.54 5.36
N ALA A 29 -1.53 -6.38 4.61
CA ALA A 29 -0.28 -6.96 5.10
C ALA A 29 0.67 -5.86 5.58
N ALA A 30 1.25 -6.04 6.76
CA ALA A 30 2.25 -5.11 7.30
C ALA A 30 3.49 -5.10 6.39
N PRO A 31 4.17 -3.95 6.24
CA PRO A 31 5.44 -3.91 5.54
C PRO A 31 6.51 -4.70 6.32
N PRO A 32 7.56 -5.19 5.64
CA PRO A 32 8.73 -5.73 6.32
C PRO A 32 9.44 -4.64 7.15
N ALA A 33 10.25 -5.08 8.12
CA ALA A 33 11.08 -4.16 8.88
C ALA A 33 12.14 -3.50 7.97
N CYS A 34 12.43 -2.23 8.23
CA CYS A 34 13.53 -1.48 7.65
C CYS A 34 14.27 -0.76 8.77
N HIS A 35 15.61 -0.75 8.74
CA HIS A 35 16.41 -0.18 9.83
C HIS A 35 16.09 1.30 10.07
N ASP A 36 16.12 1.72 11.33
CA ASP A 36 15.91 3.11 11.71
C ASP A 36 16.90 4.04 10.98
N GLY A 37 16.39 5.14 10.44
CA GLY A 37 17.23 6.07 9.68
C GLY A 37 17.46 5.66 8.21
N SER A 38 16.79 4.61 7.72
CA SER A 38 16.94 4.08 6.37
C SER A 38 15.65 4.11 5.54
N VAL A 39 15.83 3.93 4.23
CA VAL A 39 14.77 3.56 3.29
C VAL A 39 15.19 2.26 2.61
N CYS A 40 14.32 1.27 2.64
CA CYS A 40 14.52 -0.02 2.02
C CYS A 40 13.70 -0.05 0.73
N PHE A 41 14.36 -0.35 -0.38
CA PHE A 41 13.78 -0.41 -1.71
C PHE A 41 13.81 -1.84 -2.24
N TRP A 42 12.80 -2.17 -3.03
CA TRP A 42 12.69 -3.44 -3.73
C TRP A 42 12.31 -3.20 -5.19
N SER A 43 12.90 -3.99 -6.07
CA SER A 43 12.60 -3.97 -7.52
C SER A 43 11.20 -4.48 -7.84
N GLY A 44 10.70 -5.45 -7.06
CA GLY A 44 9.36 -6.00 -7.24
C GLY A 44 8.29 -5.32 -6.39
N GLU A 45 7.03 -5.55 -6.74
CA GLU A 45 5.90 -5.30 -5.86
C GLU A 45 5.93 -6.23 -4.64
N ASN A 46 5.17 -5.87 -3.61
CA ASN A 46 4.99 -6.59 -2.34
C ASN A 46 6.33 -6.95 -1.67
N PHE A 47 7.32 -6.06 -1.78
CA PHE A 47 8.64 -6.18 -1.16
C PHE A 47 9.44 -7.40 -1.67
N GLY A 48 9.23 -7.77 -2.93
CA GLY A 48 9.91 -8.88 -3.60
C GLY A 48 11.07 -8.45 -4.50
N GLY A 49 11.83 -9.42 -4.99
CA GLY A 49 12.96 -9.19 -5.91
C GLY A 49 14.23 -8.68 -5.21
N SER A 50 15.16 -8.15 -5.99
CA SER A 50 16.38 -7.54 -5.46
C SER A 50 16.07 -6.30 -4.65
N SER A 51 16.82 -6.09 -3.56
CA SER A 51 16.64 -4.98 -2.65
C SER A 51 17.91 -4.16 -2.47
N TRP A 52 17.72 -2.93 -2.01
CA TRP A 52 18.80 -2.04 -1.59
C TRP A 52 18.33 -1.18 -0.43
N GLU A 53 19.21 -1.00 0.54
CA GLU A 53 18.97 -0.10 1.68
C GLU A 53 19.82 1.15 1.51
N TRP A 54 19.14 2.29 1.49
CA TRP A 54 19.75 3.60 1.61
C TRP A 54 19.67 4.06 3.07
N THR A 55 20.73 4.68 3.58
CA THR A 55 20.73 5.28 4.93
C THR A 55 20.81 6.80 4.83
N SER A 56 20.10 7.52 5.70
CA SER A 56 20.14 8.99 5.73
C SER A 56 21.53 9.59 5.92
N ARG A 57 22.43 8.86 6.59
CA ARG A 57 23.83 9.25 6.80
C ARG A 57 24.67 9.17 5.52
N SER A 58 24.21 8.44 4.51
CA SER A 58 24.92 8.28 3.24
C SER A 58 24.80 9.48 2.30
N GLY A 59 23.98 10.49 2.66
CA GLY A 59 23.71 11.66 1.84
C GLY A 59 22.88 11.32 0.61
N TYR A 60 22.95 12.17 -0.41
CA TYR A 60 22.36 11.86 -1.71
C TYR A 60 23.05 10.63 -2.32
N ARG A 61 22.26 9.74 -2.92
CA ARG A 61 22.73 8.62 -3.72
C ARG A 61 21.82 8.41 -4.92
N ASP A 62 22.42 8.17 -6.08
CA ASP A 62 21.69 7.60 -7.22
C ASP A 62 21.19 6.21 -6.86
N MET A 63 20.06 5.83 -7.43
CA MET A 63 19.56 4.48 -7.36
C MET A 63 20.58 3.52 -8.00
N PRO A 64 20.82 2.34 -7.40
CA PRO A 64 21.50 1.25 -8.10
C PRO A 64 20.83 0.98 -9.44
N SER A 65 21.59 0.49 -10.42
CA SER A 65 21.09 0.29 -11.79
C SER A 65 19.85 -0.60 -11.89
N PHE A 66 19.64 -1.53 -10.96
CA PHE A 66 18.47 -2.41 -10.91
C PHE A 66 17.22 -1.78 -10.25
N LEU A 67 17.33 -0.55 -9.74
CA LEU A 67 16.25 0.22 -9.11
C LEU A 67 16.00 1.58 -9.77
N HIS A 68 16.95 2.08 -10.56
CA HIS A 68 16.76 3.29 -11.37
C HIS A 68 15.56 3.08 -12.31
N ASP A 69 14.55 3.94 -12.20
CA ASP A 69 13.25 3.80 -12.89
C ASP A 69 12.51 2.48 -12.62
N HIS A 70 12.85 1.76 -11.54
CA HIS A 70 12.41 0.39 -11.33
C HIS A 70 12.15 0.02 -9.87
N VAL A 71 11.73 0.97 -9.04
CA VAL A 71 11.32 0.70 -7.66
C VAL A 71 9.89 0.16 -7.63
N GLY A 72 9.73 -1.14 -7.38
CA GLY A 72 8.43 -1.78 -7.27
C GLY A 72 7.74 -1.56 -5.92
N SER A 73 8.51 -1.43 -4.84
CA SER A 73 7.99 -1.16 -3.50
C SER A 73 9.07 -0.58 -2.57
N PHE A 74 8.64 0.06 -1.47
CA PHE A 74 9.54 0.62 -0.47
C PHE A 74 8.94 0.66 0.93
N VAL A 75 9.83 0.78 1.93
CA VAL A 75 9.52 1.10 3.33
C VAL A 75 10.50 2.17 3.79
N SER A 76 10.00 3.21 4.45
CA SER A 76 10.78 4.32 4.97
C SER A 76 10.71 4.35 6.49
N SER A 77 11.86 4.28 7.15
CA SER A 77 12.03 4.45 8.59
C SER A 77 12.73 5.78 8.92
N THR A 78 12.63 6.75 8.01
CA THR A 78 13.22 8.09 8.13
C THR A 78 12.53 9.09 7.20
N ARG A 79 12.95 10.35 7.22
CA ARG A 79 12.54 11.33 6.22
C ARG A 79 13.51 11.32 5.04
N ALA A 80 12.98 11.26 3.83
CA ALA A 80 13.78 11.23 2.61
C ALA A 80 13.11 12.04 1.49
N CYS A 81 13.92 12.40 0.50
CA CYS A 81 13.49 13.02 -0.73
C CYS A 81 13.79 12.08 -1.90
N PHE A 82 12.76 11.57 -2.57
CA PHE A 82 12.92 10.81 -3.81
C PHE A 82 12.97 11.80 -4.98
N ILE A 83 13.86 11.55 -5.94
CA ILE A 83 14.16 12.49 -7.01
C ILE A 83 14.13 11.77 -8.36
N ASN A 84 13.44 12.38 -9.32
CA ASN A 84 13.58 12.16 -10.76
C ASN A 84 14.28 13.39 -11.34
N TRP A 85 15.19 13.24 -12.29
CA TRP A 85 15.88 14.34 -12.97
C TRP A 85 15.32 14.62 -14.37
N GLY A 86 14.52 13.71 -14.95
CA GLY A 86 13.96 13.85 -16.31
C GLY A 86 12.44 13.64 -16.40
N PRO A 87 11.61 14.70 -16.28
CA PRO A 87 11.93 16.05 -15.80
C PRO A 87 12.21 16.05 -14.29
N VAL A 88 12.74 17.16 -13.77
CA VAL A 88 13.01 17.27 -12.33
C VAL A 88 11.69 17.22 -11.56
N GLU A 89 11.46 16.11 -10.87
CA GLU A 89 10.35 15.90 -9.94
C GLU A 89 10.91 15.41 -8.61
N LYS A 90 10.28 15.83 -7.52
CA LYS A 90 10.66 15.44 -6.17
C LYS A 90 9.45 14.96 -5.40
N ARG A 91 9.67 14.01 -4.49
CA ARG A 91 8.63 13.49 -3.63
C ARG A 91 9.11 13.34 -2.20
N ASP A 92 8.42 14.05 -1.30
CA ASP A 92 8.58 13.87 0.14
C ASP A 92 8.20 12.44 0.54
N VAL A 93 9.01 11.87 1.42
CA VAL A 93 8.77 10.60 2.08
C VAL A 93 8.98 10.76 3.57
N PHE A 94 8.00 10.30 4.34
CA PHE A 94 7.97 10.44 5.79
C PHE A 94 8.38 9.13 6.48
N ASN A 95 8.72 9.25 7.77
CA ASN A 95 8.96 8.08 8.59
C ASN A 95 7.66 7.27 8.75
N GLY A 96 7.71 5.97 8.50
CA GLY A 96 6.57 5.05 8.50
C GLY A 96 5.89 4.92 7.15
N ASP A 97 6.29 5.69 6.13
CA ASP A 97 5.73 5.53 4.79
C ASP A 97 6.16 4.21 4.17
N TRP A 98 5.21 3.57 3.49
CA TRP A 98 5.50 2.41 2.67
C TRP A 98 4.48 2.28 1.54
N ARG A 99 4.91 1.62 0.47
CA ARG A 99 4.07 1.25 -0.67
C ARG A 99 4.48 -0.14 -1.13
N SER A 100 3.55 -1.09 -1.09
CA SER A 100 3.76 -2.43 -1.64
C SER A 100 3.62 -2.46 -3.17
N ARG A 101 3.01 -1.45 -3.78
CA ARG A 101 2.96 -1.27 -5.23
C ARG A 101 3.28 0.17 -5.55
N TYR A 102 4.43 0.38 -6.21
CA TYR A 102 4.97 1.71 -6.43
C TYR A 102 5.55 1.91 -7.83
N LEU A 103 5.75 0.82 -8.59
CA LEU A 103 6.33 0.86 -9.93
C LEU A 103 5.55 1.77 -10.89
N SER A 104 4.22 1.72 -10.86
CA SER A 104 3.36 2.53 -11.73
C SER A 104 3.19 3.99 -11.29
N ASP A 105 3.79 4.38 -10.18
CA ASP A 105 3.75 5.74 -9.63
C ASP A 105 5.13 6.41 -9.81
N PHE A 106 5.73 6.94 -8.74
CA PHE A 106 7.06 7.53 -8.79
C PHE A 106 8.14 6.46 -8.93
N GLY A 107 7.88 5.23 -8.46
CA GLY A 107 8.83 4.12 -8.47
C GLY A 107 9.41 3.80 -9.85
N GLY A 108 8.61 3.97 -10.90
CA GLY A 108 9.02 3.80 -12.30
C GLY A 108 9.79 4.97 -12.90
N ARG A 109 10.16 5.96 -12.09
CA ARG A 109 10.94 7.14 -12.51
C ARG A 109 11.87 7.70 -11.43
N ILE A 110 12.25 6.88 -10.43
CA ILE A 110 13.15 7.35 -9.37
C ILE A 110 14.58 7.18 -9.83
N ASP A 111 15.30 8.29 -9.84
CA ASP A 111 16.71 8.32 -10.19
C ASP A 111 17.60 8.26 -8.96
N GLY A 112 17.15 8.87 -7.85
CA GLY A 112 17.95 9.00 -6.64
C GLY A 112 17.14 9.29 -5.37
N VAL A 113 17.85 9.23 -4.25
CA VAL A 113 17.32 9.46 -2.91
C VAL A 113 18.27 10.34 -2.10
N GLY A 114 17.71 11.31 -1.38
CA GLY A 114 18.47 12.21 -0.50
C GLY A 114 17.85 12.34 0.90
N PRO A 115 18.60 12.90 1.87
CA PRO A 115 18.13 13.07 3.24
C PRO A 115 17.16 14.25 3.40
N GLY A 116 16.22 14.13 4.35
CA GLY A 116 15.33 15.23 4.73
C GLY A 116 14.10 15.36 3.82
N GLY A 117 13.50 16.54 3.81
CA GLY A 117 12.38 16.86 2.93
C GLY A 117 12.82 17.35 1.55
N CYS A 118 11.92 17.24 0.59
CA CYS A 118 11.99 17.94 -0.68
C CYS A 118 11.41 19.37 -0.54
#